data_AF-A0A959UXW2-F1
#
_entry.id   AF-A0A959UXW2-F1
#
_cell.length_a   1.000
_cell.length_b   1.000
_cell.length_c   1.000
_cell.angle_alpha   90.00
_cell.angle_beta   90.00
_cell.angle_gamma   90.00
#
_symmetry.space_group_name_H-M   'P 1'
#
loop_
_entity.id
_entity.type
_entity.pdbx_description
1 polymer ?
#
loop_
_entity_poly.entity_id
_entity_poly.type
_entity_poly.pdbx_seq_one_letter_code
_entity_poly.pdbx_strand_id
1 'polypeptide(L)'
;YPKDQLKAIDLALEELARKAEEERQARELQERYDAAIQAADAAFNAADYEDARTKYTEAGEIKPEEKYPKDRLKAIDAALEELARKAEEERLARELQEKYDASIAKADKAFDEERYEQARAAYTEASGLKPEETYPKDRLKAIDERIAELERLAEEERLARELQEKYDAAI
;
A
#
# COMPACT_ATOMS: atom_id res chain seq x y z
N TYR A 1 -76.70 -25.37 -12.89
CA TYR A 1 -76.13 -25.32 -14.25
C TYR A 1 -75.74 -23.91 -14.71
N PRO A 2 -76.57 -22.85 -14.73
CA PRO A 2 -76.08 -21.49 -15.07
C PRO A 2 -75.23 -20.84 -13.96
N LYS A 3 -75.61 -21.04 -12.70
CA LYS A 3 -74.90 -20.48 -11.53
C LYS A 3 -73.50 -21.07 -11.32
N ASP A 4 -73.32 -22.35 -11.65
CA ASP A 4 -72.04 -23.04 -11.51
C ASP A 4 -71.02 -22.60 -12.58
N GLN A 5 -71.50 -22.28 -13.79
CA GLN A 5 -70.67 -21.72 -14.86
C GLN A 5 -70.27 -20.27 -14.59
N LEU A 6 -71.17 -19.44 -14.05
CA LEU A 6 -70.84 -18.08 -13.62
C LEU A 6 -69.74 -18.08 -12.55
N LYS A 7 -69.87 -18.93 -11.53
CA LYS A 7 -68.86 -19.07 -10.47
C LYS A 7 -67.49 -19.51 -11.02
N ALA A 8 -67.46 -20.40 -12.02
CA ALA A 8 -66.22 -20.83 -12.66
C ALA A 8 -65.56 -19.71 -13.48
N ILE A 9 -66.35 -18.85 -14.13
CA ILE A 9 -65.85 -17.68 -14.86
C ILE A 9 -65.28 -16.65 -13.88
N ASP A 10 -65.97 -16.37 -12.78
CA ASP A 10 -65.51 -15.44 -11.76
C ASP A 10 -64.15 -15.87 -11.17
N LEU A 11 -64.00 -17.16 -10.83
CA LEU A 11 -62.73 -17.74 -10.37
C LEU A 11 -61.60 -17.63 -11.41
N ALA A 12 -61.92 -17.86 -12.70
CA ALA A 12 -60.93 -17.74 -13.76
C ALA A 12 -60.48 -16.28 -13.97
N LEU A 13 -61.39 -15.31 -13.82
CA LEU A 13 -61.07 -13.88 -13.89
C LEU A 13 -60.20 -13.43 -12.70
N GLU A 14 -60.49 -13.91 -11.49
CA GLU A 14 -59.66 -13.66 -10.31
C GLU A 14 -58.24 -14.24 -10.47
N GLU A 15 -58.10 -15.46 -11.00
CA GLU A 15 -56.80 -16.07 -11.25
C GLU A 15 -56.00 -15.32 -12.33
N LEU A 16 -56.66 -14.90 -13.41
CA LEU A 16 -56.07 -14.07 -14.46
C LEU A 16 -55.58 -12.73 -13.91
N ALA A 17 -56.37 -12.06 -13.07
CA ALA A 17 -55.98 -10.82 -12.43
C ALA A 17 -54.78 -11.00 -11.50
N ARG A 18 -54.72 -12.10 -10.72
CA ARG A 18 -53.58 -12.42 -9.86
C ARG A 18 -52.30 -12.67 -10.66
N LYS A 19 -52.37 -13.45 -11.74
CA LYS A 19 -51.23 -13.70 -12.63
C LYS A 19 -50.73 -12.41 -13.29
N ALA A 20 -51.63 -11.56 -13.77
CA ALA A 20 -51.26 -10.28 -14.37
C ALA A 20 -50.57 -9.34 -13.36
N GLU A 21 -51.02 -9.36 -12.10
CA GLU A 21 -50.38 -8.64 -11.00
C GLU A 21 -48.98 -9.16 -10.69
N GLU A 22 -48.85 -10.48 -10.50
CA GLU A 22 -47.57 -11.15 -10.23
C GLU A 22 -46.55 -10.87 -11.34
N GLU A 23 -46.96 -10.96 -12.61
CA GLU A 23 -46.09 -10.62 -13.74
C GLU A 23 -45.70 -9.14 -13.76
N ARG A 24 -46.60 -8.23 -13.40
CA ARG A 24 -46.29 -6.79 -13.35
C ARG A 24 -45.26 -6.51 -12.25
N GLN A 25 -45.47 -7.06 -11.05
CA GLN A 25 -44.51 -6.94 -9.95
C GLN A 25 -43.16 -7.56 -10.30
N ALA A 26 -43.15 -8.71 -10.98
CA ALA A 26 -41.92 -9.34 -11.44
C ALA A 26 -41.18 -8.47 -12.49
N ARG A 27 -41.91 -7.83 -13.40
CA ARG A 27 -41.35 -6.89 -14.38
C ARG A 27 -40.76 -5.65 -13.70
N GLU A 28 -41.49 -5.03 -12.77
CA GLU A 28 -41.01 -3.87 -12.02
C GLU A 28 -39.75 -4.20 -11.19
N LEU A 29 -39.70 -5.36 -10.54
CA LEU A 29 -38.51 -5.84 -9.82
C LEU A 29 -37.33 -6.09 -10.76
N GLN A 30 -37.58 -6.65 -11.95
CA GLN A 30 -36.55 -6.88 -12.96
C GLN A 30 -35.97 -5.54 -13.45
N GLU A 31 -36.81 -4.58 -13.82
CA GLU A 31 -36.36 -3.27 -14.32
C GLU A 31 -35.53 -2.51 -13.27
N ARG A 32 -35.96 -2.54 -12.00
CA ARG A 32 -35.20 -1.94 -10.90
C ARG A 32 -33.87 -2.63 -10.67
N TYR A 33 -33.84 -3.96 -10.73
CA TYR A 33 -32.61 -4.74 -10.61
C TYR A 33 -31.64 -4.40 -11.74
N ASP A 34 -32.11 -4.38 -12.99
CA ASP A 34 -31.27 -4.09 -14.17
C ASP A 34 -30.69 -2.67 -14.12
N ALA A 35 -31.49 -1.69 -13.70
CA ALA A 35 -31.03 -0.32 -13.50
C ALA A 35 -29.96 -0.22 -12.40
N ALA A 36 -30.17 -0.91 -11.27
CA ALA A 36 -29.19 -0.95 -10.17
C ALA A 36 -27.88 -1.61 -10.62
N ILE A 37 -27.96 -2.72 -11.35
CA ILE A 37 -26.79 -3.41 -11.91
C ILE A 37 -26.04 -2.53 -12.90
N GLN A 38 -26.73 -1.90 -13.86
CA GLN A 38 -26.10 -1.04 -14.84
C GLN A 38 -25.34 0.11 -14.17
N ALA A 39 -25.94 0.73 -13.17
CA ALA A 39 -25.32 1.81 -12.42
C ALA A 39 -24.14 1.30 -11.57
N ALA A 40 -24.25 0.12 -10.95
CA ALA A 40 -23.17 -0.50 -10.16
C ALA A 40 -21.97 -0.89 -11.03
N ASP A 41 -22.21 -1.47 -12.20
CA ASP A 41 -21.19 -1.82 -13.19
C ASP A 41 -20.46 -0.57 -13.67
N ALA A 42 -21.20 0.52 -13.93
CA ALA A 42 -20.61 1.80 -14.34
C ALA A 42 -19.67 2.37 -13.26
N ALA A 43 -20.12 2.40 -12.00
CA ALA A 43 -19.29 2.84 -10.86
C ALA A 43 -18.06 1.94 -10.66
N PHE A 44 -18.24 0.62 -10.76
CA PHE A 44 -17.14 -0.35 -10.64
C PHE A 44 -16.07 -0.15 -11.70
N ASN A 45 -16.48 0.07 -12.96
CA ASN A 45 -15.56 0.32 -14.07
C ASN A 45 -14.87 1.68 -13.97
N ALA A 46 -15.48 2.65 -13.29
CA ALA A 46 -14.86 3.92 -12.92
C ALA A 46 -13.93 3.82 -11.69
N ALA A 47 -13.79 2.62 -11.11
CA ALA A 47 -13.11 2.37 -9.84
C ALA A 47 -13.70 3.15 -8.64
N ASP A 48 -14.95 3.62 -8.76
CA ASP A 48 -15.71 4.17 -7.65
C ASP A 48 -16.33 3.03 -6.84
N TYR A 49 -15.47 2.39 -6.04
CA TYR A 49 -15.79 1.17 -5.32
C TYR A 49 -16.82 1.37 -4.19
N GLU A 50 -16.90 2.56 -3.59
CA GLU A 50 -17.90 2.89 -2.57
C GLU A 50 -19.29 3.01 -3.20
N ASP A 51 -19.40 3.72 -4.32
CA ASP A 51 -20.65 3.87 -5.03
C ASP A 51 -21.10 2.53 -5.67
N ALA A 52 -20.15 1.78 -6.25
CA ALA A 52 -20.42 0.44 -6.77
C ALA A 52 -20.94 -0.50 -5.67
N ARG A 53 -20.31 -0.50 -4.48
CA ARG A 53 -20.73 -1.31 -3.33
C ARG A 53 -22.17 -0.99 -2.93
N THR A 54 -22.50 0.30 -2.86
CA THR A 54 -23.85 0.76 -2.52
C THR A 54 -24.87 0.19 -3.51
N LYS A 55 -24.61 0.34 -4.82
CA LYS A 55 -25.55 -0.08 -5.87
C LYS A 55 -25.67 -1.60 -6.03
N TYR A 56 -24.57 -2.36 -5.87
CA TYR A 56 -24.66 -3.83 -5.83
C TYR A 56 -25.39 -4.34 -4.59
N THR A 57 -25.27 -3.64 -3.46
CA THR A 57 -26.04 -3.97 -2.25
C THR A 57 -27.53 -3.78 -2.51
N GLU A 58 -27.93 -2.65 -3.10
CA GLU A 58 -29.31 -2.41 -3.52
C GLU A 58 -29.82 -3.49 -4.50
N ALA A 59 -29.04 -3.83 -5.52
CA ALA A 59 -29.41 -4.91 -6.45
C ALA A 59 -29.59 -6.26 -5.73
N GLY A 60 -28.75 -6.56 -4.75
CA GLY A 60 -28.86 -7.75 -3.90
C GLY A 60 -30.06 -7.75 -2.97
N GLU A 61 -30.56 -6.58 -2.55
CA GLU A 61 -31.80 -6.44 -1.79
C GLU A 61 -33.04 -6.63 -2.68
N ILE A 62 -33.00 -6.15 -3.93
CA ILE A 62 -34.09 -6.32 -4.92
C ILE A 62 -34.23 -7.78 -5.33
N LYS A 63 -33.11 -8.47 -5.58
CA LYS A 63 -33.09 -9.90 -5.93
C LYS A 63 -32.03 -10.67 -5.12
N PRO A 64 -32.37 -11.11 -3.90
CA PRO A 64 -31.43 -11.79 -3.00
C PRO A 64 -30.89 -13.13 -3.52
N GLU A 65 -31.60 -13.77 -4.45
CA GLU A 65 -31.20 -15.05 -5.04
C GLU A 65 -30.11 -14.88 -6.12
N GLU A 66 -29.94 -13.67 -6.64
CA GLU A 66 -28.97 -13.41 -7.70
C GLU A 66 -27.54 -13.49 -7.18
N LYS A 67 -26.71 -14.20 -7.94
CA LYS A 67 -25.30 -14.39 -7.60
C LYS A 67 -24.45 -13.19 -8.01
N TYR A 68 -24.82 -12.52 -9.09
CA TYR A 68 -24.01 -11.48 -9.71
C TYR A 68 -23.65 -10.32 -8.76
N PRO A 69 -24.60 -9.70 -8.02
CA PRO A 69 -24.26 -8.62 -7.09
C PRO A 69 -23.33 -9.09 -5.96
N LYS A 70 -23.55 -10.32 -5.45
CA LYS A 70 -22.72 -10.91 -4.38
C LYS A 70 -21.28 -11.14 -4.83
N ASP A 71 -21.09 -11.66 -6.04
CA ASP A 71 -19.75 -11.88 -6.59
C ASP A 71 -19.04 -10.55 -6.86
N ARG A 72 -19.78 -9.52 -7.30
CA ARG A 72 -19.23 -8.18 -7.51
C ARG A 72 -18.83 -7.48 -6.22
N LEU A 73 -19.63 -7.62 -5.16
CA LEU A 73 -19.25 -7.11 -3.82
C LEU A 73 -17.94 -7.75 -3.33
N LYS A 74 -17.76 -9.05 -3.52
CA LYS A 74 -16.48 -9.73 -3.21
C LYS A 74 -15.32 -9.21 -4.06
N ALA A 75 -15.56 -8.94 -5.35
CA ALA A 75 -14.53 -8.36 -6.21
C ALA A 75 -14.14 -6.94 -5.76
N ILE A 76 -15.10 -6.15 -5.27
CA ILE A 76 -14.84 -4.84 -4.66
C ILE A 76 -13.99 -4.99 -3.40
N ASP A 77 -14.34 -5.91 -2.50
CA ASP A 77 -13.55 -6.16 -1.29
C ASP A 77 -12.09 -6.50 -1.64
N ALA A 78 -11.88 -7.39 -2.61
CA ALA A 78 -10.54 -7.76 -3.06
C ALA A 78 -9.78 -6.59 -3.72
N ALA A 79 -10.46 -5.74 -4.50
CA ALA A 79 -9.85 -4.57 -5.11
C ALA A 79 -9.40 -3.54 -4.06
N LEU A 80 -10.24 -3.29 -3.05
CA LEU A 80 -9.91 -2.37 -1.96
C LEU A 80 -8.77 -2.89 -1.09
N GLU A 81 -8.74 -4.19 -0.79
CA GLU A 81 -7.64 -4.82 -0.06
C GLU A 81 -6.31 -4.71 -0.82
N GLU A 82 -6.32 -4.98 -2.13
CA GLU A 82 -5.14 -4.83 -2.98
C GLU A 82 -4.65 -3.37 -3.04
N LEU A 83 -5.56 -2.41 -3.16
CA LEU A 83 -5.22 -0.97 -3.14
C LEU A 83 -4.61 -0.56 -1.81
N ALA A 84 -5.19 -1.01 -0.69
CA ALA A 84 -4.66 -0.74 0.64
C ALA A 84 -3.26 -1.34 0.82
N ARG A 85 -3.04 -2.58 0.35
CA ARG A 85 -1.73 -3.24 0.39
C ARG A 85 -0.67 -2.45 -0.40
N LYS A 86 -0.99 -2.03 -1.63
CA LYS A 86 -0.06 -1.25 -2.46
C LYS A 86 0.26 0.10 -1.84
N ALA A 87 -0.76 0.80 -1.33
CA ALA A 87 -0.56 2.08 -0.65
C ALA A 87 0.36 1.95 0.57
N GLU A 88 0.21 0.87 1.34
CA GLU A 88 1.06 0.58 2.48
C GLU A 88 2.50 0.22 2.08
N GLU A 89 2.68 -0.60 1.03
CA GLU A 89 4.00 -0.92 0.48
C GLU A 89 4.73 0.34 0.00
N GLU A 90 4.05 1.23 -0.73
CA GLU A 90 4.61 2.51 -1.17
C GLU A 90 4.96 3.42 0.01
N ARG A 91 4.13 3.47 1.05
CA ARG A 91 4.40 4.24 2.27
C ARG A 91 5.66 3.75 2.97
N LEU A 92 5.77 2.43 3.17
CA LEU A 92 6.94 1.82 3.81
C LEU A 92 8.21 2.03 2.99
N ALA A 93 8.13 1.92 1.66
CA ALA A 93 9.26 2.18 0.78
C ALA A 93 9.73 3.64 0.86
N ARG A 94 8.80 4.61 0.91
CA ARG A 94 9.13 6.03 1.09
C ARG A 94 9.77 6.30 2.45
N GLU A 95 9.21 5.76 3.53
CA GLU A 95 9.78 5.92 4.87
C GLU A 95 11.18 5.31 5.00
N LEU A 96 11.43 4.17 4.36
CA LEU A 96 12.75 3.57 4.29
C LEU A 96 13.74 4.46 3.54
N GLN A 97 13.31 5.00 2.39
CA GLN A 97 14.13 5.91 1.59
C GLN A 97 14.45 7.20 2.33
N GLU A 98 13.47 7.83 2.99
CA GLU A 98 13.68 9.05 3.78
C GLU A 98 14.66 8.82 4.94
N LYS A 99 14.55 7.69 5.66
CA LYS A 99 15.51 7.33 6.71
C LYS A 99 16.91 7.11 6.15
N TYR A 100 17.02 6.41 5.02
CA TYR A 100 18.29 6.20 4.33
C TYR A 100 18.93 7.53 3.94
N ASP A 101 18.18 8.42 3.28
CA ASP A 101 18.67 9.73 2.82
C ASP A 101 19.11 10.61 4.00
N ALA A 102 18.35 10.58 5.11
CA ALA A 102 18.71 11.30 6.32
C ALA A 102 20.00 10.76 6.96
N SER A 103 20.17 9.44 7.05
CA SER A 103 21.40 8.81 7.55
C SER A 103 22.59 9.14 6.65
N ILE A 104 22.42 9.13 5.32
CA ILE A 104 23.44 9.53 4.35
C ILE A 104 23.83 10.99 4.53
N ALA A 105 22.88 11.92 4.55
CA ALA A 105 23.16 13.35 4.70
C ALA A 105 23.90 13.64 6.03
N LYS A 106 23.51 12.97 7.11
CA LYS A 106 24.19 13.04 8.41
C LYS A 106 25.62 12.50 8.32
N ALA A 107 25.79 11.35 7.66
CA ALA A 107 27.09 10.70 7.51
C ALA A 107 28.06 11.53 6.65
N ASP A 108 27.60 12.02 5.51
CA ASP A 108 28.36 12.88 4.60
C ASP A 108 28.83 14.15 5.33
N LYS A 109 27.92 14.82 6.04
CA LYS A 109 28.28 15.99 6.84
C LYS A 109 29.33 15.67 7.90
N ALA A 110 29.18 14.57 8.63
CA ALA A 110 30.16 14.17 9.65
C ALA A 110 31.52 13.81 9.03
N PHE A 111 31.52 13.19 7.86
CA PHE A 111 32.75 12.87 7.12
C PHE A 111 33.47 14.14 6.68
N ASP A 112 32.76 15.12 6.13
CA ASP A 112 33.32 16.40 5.68
C ASP A 112 33.84 17.25 6.86
N GLU A 113 33.24 17.09 8.05
CA GLU A 113 33.71 17.67 9.31
C GLU A 113 34.85 16.86 9.97
N GLU A 114 35.37 15.83 9.28
CA GLU A 114 36.41 14.90 9.77
C GLU A 114 36.05 14.17 11.07
N ARG A 115 34.75 14.09 11.39
CA ARG A 115 34.21 13.35 12.55
C ARG A 115 33.99 11.89 12.16
N TYR A 116 35.09 11.21 11.86
CA TYR A 116 35.09 9.87 11.27
C TYR A 116 34.28 8.83 12.03
N GLU A 117 34.34 8.81 13.37
CA GLU A 117 33.52 7.90 14.19
C GLU A 117 32.00 8.15 14.04
N GLN A 118 31.59 9.43 13.99
CA GLN A 118 30.18 9.80 13.80
C GLN A 118 29.71 9.47 12.39
N ALA A 119 30.57 9.71 11.38
CA ALA A 119 30.31 9.32 10.01
C ALA A 119 30.17 7.79 9.87
N ARG A 120 31.05 7.02 10.53
CA ARG A 120 31.04 5.56 10.52
C ARG A 120 29.73 5.01 11.05
N ALA A 121 29.26 5.55 12.17
CA ALA A 121 27.98 5.15 12.75
C ALA A 121 26.80 5.41 11.80
N ALA A 122 26.75 6.59 11.18
CA ALA A 122 25.66 6.98 10.29
C ALA A 122 25.67 6.24 8.94
N TYR A 123 26.84 5.98 8.33
CA TYR A 123 26.90 5.12 7.14
C TYR A 123 26.59 3.65 7.45
N THR A 124 26.94 3.17 8.64
CA THR A 124 26.56 1.81 9.07
C THR A 124 25.05 1.68 9.19
N GLU A 125 24.39 2.68 9.76
CA GLU A 125 22.92 2.75 9.81
C GLU A 125 22.32 2.75 8.39
N ALA A 126 22.80 3.61 7.49
CA ALA A 126 22.33 3.65 6.09
C ALA A 126 22.56 2.32 5.36
N SER A 127 23.71 1.67 5.56
CA SER A 127 23.99 0.33 5.00
C SER A 127 23.09 -0.76 5.58
N GLY A 128 22.61 -0.60 6.81
CA GLY A 128 21.64 -1.51 7.41
C GLY A 128 20.21 -1.31 6.88
N LEU A 129 19.85 -0.07 6.56
CA LEU A 129 18.56 0.28 5.97
C LEU A 129 18.43 -0.20 4.53
N LYS A 130 19.47 -0.02 3.70
CA LYS A 130 19.50 -0.46 2.30
C LYS A 130 20.80 -1.24 2.00
N PRO A 131 20.88 -2.53 2.35
CA PRO A 131 22.07 -3.36 2.21
C PRO A 131 22.53 -3.57 0.76
N GLU A 132 21.68 -3.33 -0.23
CA GLU A 132 21.98 -3.39 -1.65
C GLU A 132 22.78 -2.18 -2.15
N GLU A 133 22.72 -1.04 -1.46
CA GLU A 133 23.41 0.19 -1.84
C GLU A 133 24.92 0.06 -1.62
N THR A 134 25.72 0.53 -2.58
CA THR A 134 27.18 0.48 -2.50
C THR A 134 27.76 1.71 -1.82
N TYR A 135 27.12 2.87 -2.00
CA TYR A 135 27.65 4.15 -1.52
C TYR A 135 28.01 4.19 -0.02
N PRO A 136 27.14 3.76 0.93
CA PRO A 136 27.51 3.75 2.34
C PRO A 136 28.71 2.83 2.63
N LYS A 137 28.82 1.70 1.93
CA LYS A 137 29.92 0.73 2.11
C LYS A 137 31.25 1.29 1.61
N ASP A 138 31.23 1.95 0.47
CA ASP A 138 32.43 2.61 -0.09
C ASP A 138 32.92 3.72 0.84
N ARG A 139 32.00 4.48 1.44
CA ARG A 139 32.33 5.54 2.41
C ARG A 139 32.85 4.97 3.72
N LEU A 140 32.30 3.87 4.22
CA LEU A 140 32.85 3.16 5.39
C LEU A 140 34.30 2.72 5.16
N LYS A 141 34.61 2.18 3.99
CA LYS A 141 35.99 1.82 3.63
C LYS A 141 36.90 3.05 3.60
N ALA A 142 36.45 4.15 3.01
CA ALA A 142 37.21 5.40 2.98
C ALA A 142 37.47 5.97 4.40
N ILE A 143 36.51 5.81 5.32
CA ILE A 143 36.70 6.15 6.74
C ILE A 143 37.79 5.29 7.37
N ASP A 144 37.75 3.99 7.16
CA ASP A 144 38.76 3.07 7.72
C ASP A 144 40.17 3.41 7.21
N GLU A 145 40.31 3.74 5.93
CA GLU A 145 41.57 4.22 5.34
C GLU A 145 42.04 5.53 5.96
N ARG A 146 41.12 6.47 6.24
CA ARG A 146 41.47 7.76 6.88
C ARG A 146 41.90 7.60 8.34
N ILE A 147 41.21 6.77 9.10
CA ILE A 147 41.56 6.49 10.50
C ILE A 147 42.95 5.85 10.57
N ALA A 148 43.21 4.83 9.75
CA ALA A 148 44.51 4.17 9.72
C ALA A 148 45.66 5.13 9.36
N GLU A 149 45.44 6.05 8.41
CA GLU A 149 46.43 7.06 8.06
C GLU A 149 46.67 8.07 9.20
N LEU A 150 45.63 8.52 9.88
CA LEU A 150 45.75 9.42 11.03
C LEU A 150 46.49 8.77 12.20
N GLU A 151 46.22 7.49 12.47
CA GLU A 151 46.94 6.71 13.49
C GLU A 151 48.43 6.58 13.14
N ARG A 152 48.75 6.29 11.87
CA ARG A 152 50.14 6.22 11.39
C ARG A 152 50.87 7.55 11.57
N LEU A 153 50.24 8.66 11.15
CA LEU A 153 50.83 10.00 11.26
C LEU A 153 51.04 10.40 12.72
N ALA A 154 50.08 10.11 13.60
CA ALA A 154 50.19 10.40 15.03
C ALA A 154 51.34 9.62 15.69
N GLU A 155 51.53 8.35 15.30
CA GLU A 155 52.61 7.52 15.79
C GLU A 155 53.98 8.00 15.28
N GLU A 156 54.09 8.36 14.00
CA GLU A 156 55.31 8.94 13.43
C GLU A 156 55.71 10.25 14.14
N GLU A 157 54.74 11.12 14.40
CA GLU A 157 54.97 12.36 15.14
C GLU A 157 55.42 12.08 16.58
N ARG A 158 54.80 11.12 17.27
CA ARG A 158 55.20 10.71 18.63
C ARG A 158 56.65 10.23 18.65
N LEU A 159 57.02 9.32 17.74
CA LEU A 159 58.38 8.79 17.64
C LEU A 159 59.41 9.87 17.30
N ALA A 160 59.07 10.80 16.42
CA ALA A 160 59.95 11.92 16.07
C ALA A 160 60.21 12.83 17.28
N ARG A 161 59.18 13.16 18.06
CA ARG A 161 59.32 13.93 19.30
C ARG A 161 60.20 13.22 20.33
N GLU A 162 59.99 11.93 20.55
CA GLU A 162 60.80 11.13 21.48
C GLU A 162 62.29 11.03 21.06
N LEU A 163 62.56 10.94 19.76
CA LEU A 163 63.93 10.93 19.25
C LEU A 163 64.61 12.29 19.45
N GLN A 164 63.90 13.38 19.18
CA GLN A 164 64.40 14.73 19.37
C GLN A 164 64.72 14.99 20.85
N GLU A 165 63.83 14.63 21.76
CA GLU A 165 64.05 14.76 23.21
C GLU A 165 65.29 13.98 23.68
N LYS A 166 65.50 12.77 23.17
CA LYS A 166 66.71 11.98 23.47
C LYS A 166 67.98 12.61 22.94
N TYR A 167 67.92 13.20 21.74
CA TYR A 167 69.06 13.90 21.15
C TYR A 167 69.42 15.14 21.97
N ASP A 168 68.42 15.95 22.33
CA ASP A 168 68.62 17.18 23.12
C ASP A 168 69.11 16.87 24.54
N ALA A 169 68.69 15.75 25.14
CA ALA A 169 69.19 15.30 26.44
C ALA A 169 70.64 14.76 26.42
N ALA A 170 71.19 14.50 25.22
CA ALA A 170 72.54 13.94 25.04
C ALA A 170 73.61 14.99 24.71
N ILE A 171 73.22 16.27 24.53
CA ILE A 171 74.09 17.43 24.29
C ILE A 171 74.29 18.20 25.59
#